data_AF-A0A1F9V7F6-F1
#
_entry.id   AF-A0A1F9V7F6-F1
#
_cell.length_a   1.000
_cell.length_b   1.000
_cell.length_c   1.000
_cell.angle_alpha   90.00
_cell.angle_beta   90.00
_cell.angle_gamma   90.00
#
_symmetry.space_group_name_H-M   'P 1'
#
loop_
_entity.id
_entity.type
_entity.pdbx_description
1 polymer ?
#
loop_
_entity_poly.entity_id
_entity_poly.type
_entity_poly.pdbx_seq_one_letter_code
_entity_poly.pdbx_strand_id
1 'polypeptide(L)' 'MTLKSIEKAVKSLNLKEQRKLLTDLPLLIHISQEDIARLKVSEKSFQFWDNPEDSIYDTL' A
#
# COMPACT_ATOMS: atom_id res chain seq x y z
N MET A 1 8.47 -7.24 -14.92
CA MET A 1 7.44 -7.62 -13.94
C MET A 1 6.13 -6.98 -14.39
N THR A 2 5.00 -7.70 -14.44
CA THR A 2 3.70 -7.11 -14.81
C THR A 2 2.82 -6.98 -13.57
N LEU A 3 1.89 -6.03 -13.55
CA LEU A 3 0.95 -5.85 -12.43
C LEU A 3 0.21 -7.17 -12.09
N LYS A 4 -0.24 -7.90 -13.11
CA LYS A 4 -0.85 -9.23 -12.97
C LYS A 4 0.03 -10.26 -12.26
N SER A 5 1.35 -10.23 -12.48
CA SER A 5 2.26 -11.15 -11.80
C SER A 5 2.42 -10.82 -10.31
N ILE A 6 2.37 -9.53 -9.95
CA ILE A 6 2.41 -9.06 -8.57
C ILE A 6 1.10 -9.42 -7.86
N GLU A 7 -0.05 -9.15 -8.48
CA GLU A 7 -1.36 -9.51 -7.93
C GLU A 7 -1.47 -11.01 -7.64
N LYS A 8 -0.99 -11.86 -8.56
CA LYS A 8 -1.00 -13.31 -8.36
C LYS A 8 -0.08 -13.74 -7.22
N ALA A 9 1.08 -13.12 -7.08
CA ALA A 9 2.00 -13.38 -5.98
C ALA A 9 1.38 -12.97 -4.64
N VAL A 10 0.80 -11.77 -4.55
CA VAL A 10 0.10 -11.28 -3.34
C VAL A 10 -1.04 -12.22 -2.94
N LYS A 11 -1.85 -12.68 -3.89
CA LYS A 11 -2.96 -13.62 -3.63
C LYS A 11 -2.50 -14.99 -3.10
N SER A 12 -1.25 -15.38 -3.36
CA SER A 12 -0.69 -16.65 -2.87
C SER A 12 -0.12 -16.57 -1.45
N LEU A 13 0.05 -15.36 -0.92
CA LEU A 13 0.58 -15.10 0.42
C LEU A 13 -0.53 -15.13 1.47
N ASN A 14 -0.20 -15.51 2.70
CA ASN A 14 -1.12 -15.33 3.84
C ASN A 14 -1.20 -13.87 4.28
N LEU A 15 -2.18 -13.52 5.11
CA LEU A 15 -2.41 -12.11 5.54
C LEU A 15 -1.17 -11.44 6.15
N LYS A 16 -0.38 -12.17 6.94
CA LYS A 16 0.84 -11.63 7.57
C LYS A 16 1.91 -11.31 6.53
N GLU A 17 2.08 -12.19 5.56
CA GLU A 17 3.03 -12.02 4.45
C GLU A 17 2.58 -10.94 3.49
N GLN A 18 1.28 -10.84 3.20
CA GLN A 18 0.72 -9.76 2.39
C GLN A 18 0.98 -8.39 3.04
N ARG A 19 0.69 -8.24 4.34
CA ARG A 19 0.96 -7.02 5.09
C ARG A 19 2.44 -6.65 5.02
N LYS A 20 3.33 -7.62 5.29
CA LYS A 20 4.79 -7.39 5.19
C LYS A 20 5.21 -6.93 3.79
N LEU A 21 4.73 -7.60 2.74
CA LEU A 21 5.03 -7.22 1.36
C LEU A 21 4.56 -5.79 1.05
N LEU A 22 3.35 -5.41 1.48
CA LEU A 22 2.81 -4.07 1.28
C LEU A 22 3.62 -3.00 2.04
N THR A 23 4.06 -3.28 3.27
CA THR A 23 4.95 -2.38 4.03
C THR A 23 6.31 -2.22 3.35
N ASP A 24 6.88 -3.29 2.79
CA ASP A 24 8.18 -3.28 2.13
C ASP A 24 8.11 -2.71 0.70
N LEU A 25 6.90 -2.67 0.09
CA LEU A 25 6.70 -2.32 -1.31
C LEU A 25 7.27 -0.95 -1.69
N PRO A 26 7.05 0.15 -0.94
CA PRO A 26 7.58 1.46 -1.31
C PRO A 26 9.11 1.46 -1.49
N LEU A 27 9.82 0.71 -0.65
CA LEU A 27 11.27 0.55 -0.75
C LEU A 27 11.66 -0.26 -2.00
N LEU A 28 10.92 -1.33 -2.30
CA LEU A 28 11.14 -2.19 -3.46
C LEU A 28 10.89 -1.47 -4.79
N ILE A 29 9.95 -0.53 -4.84
CA ILE A 29 9.67 0.29 -6.03
C ILE A 29 10.43 1.63 -6.04
N HIS A 30 11.41 1.79 -5.15
CA HIS A 30 12.29 2.95 -5.06
C HIS A 30 11.57 4.30 -4.88
N ILE A 31 10.42 4.30 -4.20
CA ILE A 31 9.80 5.55 -3.75
C ILE A 31 10.67 6.13 -2.63
N SER A 32 10.95 7.43 -2.73
CA SER A 32 11.75 8.13 -1.72
C SER A 32 10.96 8.28 -0.41
N GLN A 33 11.67 8.38 0.72
CA GLN A 33 11.03 8.67 2.01
C GLN A 33 10.27 10.00 2.01
N GLU A 34 10.73 10.98 1.23
CA GLU A 34 10.07 12.26 1.06
C GLU A 34 8.73 12.10 0.34
N ASP A 35 8.68 11.31 -0.73
CA ASP A 35 7.44 11.03 -1.45
C ASP A 35 6.44 10.28 -0.57
N ILE A 36 6.90 9.31 0.24
CA ILE A 36 6.05 8.63 1.24
C ILE A 36 5.48 9.63 2.23
N ALA A 37 6.31 10.54 2.75
CA ALA A 37 5.85 11.57 3.68
C ALA A 37 4.81 12.49 3.05
N ARG A 38 5.00 12.89 1.79
CA ARG A 38 4.02 13.69 1.04
C ARG A 38 2.70 12.96 0.85
N LEU A 39 2.73 11.66 0.52
CA LEU A 39 1.51 10.83 0.40
C LEU A 39 0.72 10.79 1.71
N LYS A 40 1.39 10.52 2.84
CA LYS A 40 0.75 10.49 4.17
C LYS A 40 0.12 11.81 4.57
N VAL A 41 0.76 12.94 4.25
CA VAL A 41 0.19 14.27 4.56
C VAL A 41 -1.02 14.56 3.67
N SER A 42 -0.99 14.09 2.42
CA SER A 42 -2.06 14.31 1.43
C SER A 42 -3.32 13.50 1.72
N GLU A 43 -3.22 12.41 2.48
CA GLU A 43 -4.32 11.48 2.77
C GLU A 43 -5.54 12.19 3.39
N LYS A 44 -5.32 13.17 4.27
CA LYS A 44 -6.40 14.01 4.83
C LYS A 44 -7.16 14.80 3.77
N SER A 45 -6.52 15.17 2.67
CA SER A 45 -7.19 15.87 1.56
C SER A 45 -8.16 14.96 0.82
N PHE A 46 -8.05 13.64 0.97
CA PHE A 46 -8.95 12.64 0.37
C PHE A 46 -10.01 12.12 1.34
N GLN A 47 -10.10 12.64 2.57
CA GLN A 47 -11.08 12.20 3.57
C GLN A 47 -12.55 12.38 3.13
N PHE A 48 -12.80 13.24 2.14
CA PHE A 48 -14.14 13.38 1.52
C PHE A 48 -14.55 12.13 0.71
N TRP A 49 -13.57 11.31 0.29
CA TRP A 49 -13.77 10.03 -0.36
C TRP A 49 -13.70 8.93 0.71
N ASP A 50 -14.73 8.90 1.57
CA ASP A 50 -14.91 7.88 2.61
C ASP A 50 -15.22 6.53 1.95
N ASN A 51 -14.17 5.78 1.62
CA ASN A 51 -14.25 4.44 1.05
C ASN A 51 -14.19 3.41 2.20
N PRO A 52 -15.30 2.69 2.50
CA PRO A 52 -15.33 1.72 3.60
C PRO A 52 -14.28 0.61 3.48
N GLU A 53 -13.88 0.27 2.25
CA GLU A 53 -12.86 -0.73 1.97
C GLU A 53 -11.44 -0.24 2.29
N ASP A 54 -11.24 1.08 2.40
CA ASP A 54 -9.93 1.69 2.63
C ASP A 54 -9.47 1.55 4.09
N SER A 55 -10.43 1.37 5.01
CA SER A 55 -10.17 1.12 6.44
C SER A 55 -9.25 -0.09 6.72
N ILE A 56 -9.10 -0.99 5.74
CA ILE A 56 -8.21 -2.14 5.79
C ILE A 56 -6.73 -1.69 5.75
N TYR A 57 -6.43 -0.57 5.11
CA TYR A 57 -5.09 -0.02 4.91
C TYR A 57 -4.66 0.95 6.04
N ASP A 58 -5.58 1.46 6.86
CA ASP A 58 -5.29 2.35 8.00
C ASP A 58 -4.25 1.80 8.99
N THR A 59 -4.08 0.47 8.99
CA THR A 59 -3.21 -0.26 9.93
C THR A 59 -1.91 -0.78 9.30
N LEU A 60 -1.60 -0.38 8.07
CA LEU A 60 -0.34 -0.71 7.38
C LEU A 60 0.76 0.34 7.61
#